data_AF-A0A7V9TA82-F1
#
_entry.id   AF-A0A7V9TA82-F1
#
_cell.length_a   1.000
_cell.length_b   1.000
_cell.length_c   1.000
_cell.angle_alpha   90.00
_cell.angle_beta   90.00
_cell.angle_gamma   90.00
#
_symmetry.space_group_name_H-M   'P 1'
#
loop_
_entity.id
_entity.type
_entity.pdbx_description
1 polymer ?
#
loop_
_entity_poly.entity_id
_entity_poly.type
_entity_poly.pdbx_seq_one_letter_code
_entity_poly.pdbx_strand_id
1 'polypeptide(L)' 'MPSRPVLVVTGPSGAGKGTLIKGLVERIPALEVAVSATTRPQRPGEVDGREYWFLSDP' A
#
# COMPACT_ATOMS: atom_id res chain seq x y z
N MET A 1 -20.85 -13.91 7.65
CA MET A 1 -19.80 -13.53 6.65
C MET A 1 -18.48 -14.11 7.12
N PRO A 2 -17.69 -14.77 6.27
CA PRO A 2 -16.35 -15.19 6.66
C PRO A 2 -15.50 -13.95 6.99
N SER A 3 -14.73 -14.02 8.07
CA SER A 3 -13.78 -12.96 8.43
C SER A 3 -12.63 -12.94 7.42
N ARG A 4 -12.37 -11.79 6.79
CA ARG A 4 -11.13 -11.55 6.04
C ARG A 4 -10.13 -10.85 6.97
N PRO A 5 -9.11 -11.56 7.48
CA PRO A 5 -8.14 -10.95 8.37
C PRO A 5 -7.32 -9.88 7.65
N VAL A 6 -6.95 -8.82 8.37
CA VAL A 6 -6.06 -7.76 7.88
C VAL A 6 -4.69 -7.94 8.52
N LEU A 7 -3.64 -7.88 7.71
CA LEU A 7 -2.26 -7.89 8.19
C LEU A 7 -1.72 -6.44 8.19
N VAL A 8 -1.19 -6.00 9.33
CA VAL A 8 -0.59 -4.67 9.47
C VAL A 8 0.91 -4.80 9.65
N VAL A 9 1.67 -4.18 8.74
CA VAL A 9 3.14 -4.11 8.80
C VAL A 9 3.56 -2.70 9.17
N THR A 10 4.18 -2.53 10.35
CA THR A 10 4.61 -1.22 10.88
C THR A 10 6.12 -1.17 11.14
N GLY A 11 6.67 0.04 11.21
CA GLY A 11 8.11 0.30 11.41
C GLY A 11 8.54 1.65 10.82
N PRO A 12 9.71 2.20 11.20
CA PRO A 12 10.18 3.51 10.75
C PRO A 12 10.49 3.54 9.24
N SER A 13 10.69 4.75 8.70
CA SER A 13 11.21 4.89 7.33
C SER A 13 12.57 4.17 7.21
N GLY A 14 12.82 3.51 6.07
CA GLY A 14 14.04 2.71 5.87
C GLY A 14 14.03 1.29 6.46
N ALA A 15 13.02 0.90 7.24
CA ALA A 15 12.94 -0.44 7.85
C ALA A 15 12.67 -1.61 6.87
N GLY A 16 12.59 -1.37 5.56
CA GLY A 16 12.36 -2.42 4.56
C GLY A 16 10.91 -2.92 4.42
N LYS A 17 9.92 -2.23 5.00
CA LYS A 17 8.50 -2.61 4.94
C LYS A 17 7.98 -2.88 3.53
N GLY A 18 8.29 -1.98 2.58
CA GLY A 18 7.85 -2.13 1.18
C GLY A 18 8.43 -3.38 0.51
N THR A 19 9.71 -3.68 0.78
CA THR A 19 10.37 -4.90 0.30
C THR A 19 9.69 -6.16 0.85
N LEU A 20 9.38 -6.18 2.14
CA LEU A 20 8.67 -7.29 2.78
C LEU A 20 7.28 -7.48 2.19
N ILE A 21 6.49 -6.40 2.09
CA ILE A 21 5.12 -6.44 1.54
C ILE A 21 5.13 -6.97 0.10
N LYS A 22 6.05 -6.48 -0.75
CA LYS A 22 6.20 -6.95 -2.12
C LYS A 22 6.45 -8.46 -2.17
N GLY A 23 7.41 -8.96 -1.38
CA GLY A 23 7.73 -10.39 -1.33
C GLY A 23 6.60 -11.25 -0.77
N LEU A 24 5.77 -10.72 0.14
CA LEU A 24 4.59 -11.44 0.66
C LEU A 24 3.51 -11.60 -0.41
N VAL A 25 3.18 -10.53 -1.14
CA VAL A 25 2.15 -10.54 -2.19
C VAL A 25 2.57 -11.42 -3.36
N GLU A 26 3.85 -11.43 -3.74
CA GLU A 26 4.38 -12.34 -4.78
C GLU A 26 4.26 -13.82 -4.40
N ARG A 27 4.33 -14.16 -3.11
CA ARG A 27 4.32 -15.55 -2.60
C ARG A 27 2.95 -16.04 -2.18
N ILE A 28 2.03 -15.14 -1.84
CA ILE A 28 0.71 -15.46 -1.30
C ILE A 28 -0.35 -14.76 -2.16
N PRO A 29 -0.86 -15.41 -3.22
CA PRO A 29 -1.79 -14.81 -4.18
C PRO A 29 -3.11 -14.32 -3.59
N ALA A 30 -3.46 -14.76 -2.37
CA ALA A 30 -4.65 -14.31 -1.65
C ALA A 30 -4.45 -12.97 -0.92
N LEU A 31 -3.22 -12.44 -0.88
CA LEU A 31 -2.90 -11.13 -0.32
C LEU A 31 -2.94 -10.06 -1.40
N GLU A 32 -3.52 -8.92 -1.02
CA GLU A 32 -3.55 -7.71 -1.83
C GLU A 32 -3.03 -6.55 -0.96
N VAL A 33 -2.34 -5.60 -1.59
CA VAL A 33 -1.91 -4.37 -0.89
C VAL A 33 -3.08 -3.40 -0.85
N ALA A 34 -3.43 -2.93 0.34
CA ALA A 34 -4.38 -1.84 0.50
C ALA A 34 -3.73 -0.49 0.10
N VAL A 35 -4.16 0.07 -1.03
CA VAL A 35 -3.72 1.39 -1.50
C VAL A 35 -4.47 2.48 -0.73
N SER A 36 -3.73 3.36 -0.06
CA SER A 36 -4.30 4.47 0.73
C SER A 36 -4.63 5.68 -0.13
N ALA A 37 -5.46 6.61 0.37
CA ALA A 37 -5.72 7.89 -0.27
C ALA A 37 -4.82 9.01 0.30
N THR A 38 -4.52 10.02 -0.51
CA THR A 38 -3.78 11.22 -0.08
C THR A 38 -4.21 12.46 -0.87
N THR A 39 -4.16 13.63 -0.24
CA THR A 39 -4.39 14.93 -0.91
C THR A 39 -3.12 15.62 -1.36
N ARG A 40 -1.94 15.06 -1.07
CA ARG A 40 -0.68 15.62 -1.56
C ARG A 40 -0.58 15.47 -3.08
N PRO A 41 0.14 16.37 -3.77
CA PRO A 41 0.47 16.17 -5.18
C PRO A 41 1.28 14.88 -5.42
N GLN A 42 1.03 14.25 -6.55
CA GLN A 42 1.80 13.13 -7.08
C GLN A 42 3.24 13.56 -7.34
N ARG A 43 4.23 12.77 -6.89
CA ARG A 43 5.65 12.99 -7.19
C ARG A 43 6.01 12.35 -8.53
N PRO A 44 7.09 12.81 -9.20
CA PRO A 44 7.56 12.17 -10.43
C PRO A 44 7.77 10.66 -10.25
N GLY A 45 7.15 9.85 -11.12
CA GLY A 45 7.26 8.40 -11.13
C GLY A 45 6.24 7.64 -10.27
N GLU A 46 5.48 8.34 -9.42
CA GLU A 46 4.31 7.74 -8.76
C GLU A 46 3.17 7.56 -9.76
N VAL A 47 2.28 6.60 -9.50
CA VAL A 47 1.13 6.29 -10.33
C VAL A 47 -0.12 6.24 -9.46
N ASP A 48 -1.19 6.90 -9.91
CA ASP A 48 -2.48 6.89 -9.24
C ASP A 48 -3.05 5.46 -9.20
N GLY A 49 -3.52 5.04 -8.04
CA GLY A 49 -3.97 3.67 -7.78
C GLY A 49 -2.85 2.66 -7.55
N ARG A 50 -1.57 3.04 -7.62
CA ARG A 50 -0.43 2.17 -7.28
C ARG A 50 0.17 2.50 -5.92
N GLU A 51 0.65 3.73 -5.74
CA GLU A 51 1.19 4.17 -4.45
C GLU A 51 0.09 4.72 -3.54
N TYR A 52 -0.76 5.58 -4.12
CA TYR A 52 -1.90 6.19 -3.47
C TYR A 52 -3.02 6.40 -4.48
N TRP A 53 -4.24 6.55 -3.98
CA TRP A 53 -5.28 7.31 -4.65
C TRP A 53 -5.04 8.79 -4.38
N PHE A 54 -4.66 9.55 -5.41
CA PHE A 54 -4.41 10.98 -5.32
C PHE A 54 -5.72 11.75 -5.49
N LEU A 55 -6.25 12.26 -4.39
CA LEU A 55 -7.51 12.99 -4.36
C LEU A 55 -7.26 14.50 -4.31
N SER A 56 -8.17 15.28 -4.86
CA SER A 56 -8.24 16.72 -4.61
C SER A 56 -8.98 16.98 -3.30
N ASP A 57 -8.54 17.97 -2.53
CA ASP A 57 -9.34 18.48 -1.40
C ASP A 57 -10.67 19.08 -1.93
N PRO A 58 -11.81 18.92 -1.23
CA PRO A 58 -13.08 19.53 -1.62
C PRO A 58 -13.07 21.05 -1.66
#